data_AF-A0A836NZI8-F1
#
_entry.id   AF-A0A836NZI8-F1
#
_cell.length_a   1.000
_cell.length_b   1.000
_cell.length_c   1.000
_cell.angle_alpha   90.00
_cell.angle_beta   90.00
_cell.angle_gamma   90.00
#
_symmetry.space_group_name_H-M   'P 1'
#
loop_
_entity.id
_entity.type
_entity.pdbx_description
1 polymer ?
#
loop_
_entity_poly.entity_id
_entity_poly.type
_entity_poly.pdbx_seq_one_letter_code
_entity_poly.pdbx_strand_id
1 'polypeptide(L)'
;FAEFFADLDAIGRAQVWGMSFPQAQAAGDTDPLTLFPTELERLMERIDQRVLERLQRARDARERAAVLSFPQQLRLLQPALMDFVQTAFGRHGYAGQPWLRGVYLSSGTQQGHPIDRVISAVARHFGVAAAGLPPVSSAPRSYFLPRLLNDVVFAEAGLAGSQPGSAQRRRLLQLACWAVLTATTLGVLSGMAGSYARNVRL
;
A
#
# COMPACT_ATOMS: atom_id res chain seq x y z
N PHE A 1 -3.15 15.75 12.00
CA PHE A 1 -2.08 14.86 11.46
C PHE A 1 -0.75 15.60 11.29
N ALA A 2 -0.61 16.50 10.30
CA ALA A 2 0.66 17.13 9.98
C ALA A 2 1.26 17.95 11.13
N GLU A 3 0.43 18.68 11.89
CA GLU A 3 0.88 19.48 13.05
C GLU A 3 1.46 18.58 14.18
N PHE A 4 0.88 17.42 14.43
CA PHE A 4 1.37 16.48 15.45
C PHE A 4 2.76 15.93 15.10
N PHE A 5 2.99 15.59 13.84
CA PHE A 5 4.25 15.01 13.34
C PHE A 5 5.24 16.03 12.77
N ALA A 6 4.98 17.33 12.93
CA ALA A 6 5.76 18.40 12.32
C ALA A 6 7.23 18.45 12.80
N ASP A 7 7.51 17.86 13.97
CA ASP A 7 8.84 17.73 14.58
C ASP A 7 9.70 16.63 13.94
N LEU A 8 9.10 15.71 13.17
CA LEU A 8 9.85 14.65 12.50
C LEU A 8 10.80 15.21 11.44
N ASP A 9 12.03 14.72 11.46
CA ASP A 9 13.01 14.92 10.40
C ASP A 9 12.67 14.09 9.15
N ALA A 10 13.51 14.15 8.12
CA ALA A 10 13.26 13.41 6.88
C ALA A 10 13.17 11.89 7.11
N ILE A 11 14.01 11.35 8.00
CA ILE A 11 14.04 9.91 8.30
C ILE A 11 12.78 9.50 9.05
N GLY A 12 12.40 10.25 10.09
CA GLY A 12 11.19 10.03 10.86
C GLY A 12 9.92 10.15 10.01
N ARG A 13 9.87 11.08 9.05
CA ARG A 13 8.74 11.17 8.10
C ARG A 13 8.72 10.03 7.10
N ALA A 14 9.86 9.41 6.79
CA ALA A 14 9.94 8.31 5.86
C ALA A 14 9.56 6.95 6.47
N GLN A 15 9.56 6.81 7.81
CA GLN A 15 9.29 5.56 8.53
C GLN A 15 7.91 4.96 8.20
N VAL A 16 7.69 3.69 8.53
CA VAL A 16 6.38 3.05 8.41
C VAL A 16 5.60 3.25 9.70
N TRP A 17 4.35 3.71 9.60
CA TRP A 17 3.44 3.81 10.74
C TRP A 17 2.24 2.87 10.54
N GLY A 18 2.21 1.76 11.27
CA GLY A 18 1.21 0.72 11.12
C GLY A 18 1.68 -0.62 11.65
N MET A 19 1.01 -1.68 11.23
CA MET A 19 1.24 -3.06 11.64
C MET A 19 1.20 -4.02 10.45
N SER A 20 2.00 -5.08 10.55
CA SER A 20 2.19 -6.12 9.54
C SER A 20 1.77 -7.45 10.15
N PHE A 21 0.91 -8.22 9.48
CA PHE A 21 0.50 -9.55 9.93
C PHE A 21 1.28 -10.67 9.20
N PRO A 22 1.53 -11.81 9.87
CA PRO A 22 2.21 -12.95 9.26
C PRO A 22 1.56 -13.43 7.96
N GLN A 23 2.36 -14.02 7.08
CA GLN A 23 1.85 -14.65 5.86
C GLN A 23 0.89 -15.80 6.18
N ALA A 24 -0.21 -15.92 5.45
CA ALA A 24 -1.21 -16.98 5.69
C ALA A 24 -0.60 -18.40 5.74
N GLN A 25 0.48 -18.65 5.00
CA GLN A 25 1.21 -19.94 5.02
C GLN A 25 2.10 -20.13 6.26
N ALA A 26 2.56 -19.05 6.88
CA ALA A 26 3.37 -19.04 8.10
C ALA A 26 2.53 -18.78 9.37
N ALA A 27 1.28 -18.36 9.22
CA ALA A 27 0.43 -17.85 10.29
C ALA A 27 -0.11 -18.94 11.22
N GLY A 28 -0.13 -20.21 10.80
CA GLY A 28 -0.78 -21.27 11.59
C GLY A 28 -2.19 -20.85 12.02
N ASP A 29 -2.48 -20.93 13.31
CA ASP A 29 -3.77 -20.59 13.97
C ASP A 29 -3.95 -19.08 14.27
N THR A 30 -3.02 -18.22 13.81
CA THR A 30 -3.02 -16.79 14.17
C THR A 30 -3.78 -15.96 13.13
N ASP A 31 -5.04 -15.63 13.45
CA ASP A 31 -5.90 -14.79 12.60
C ASP A 31 -5.53 -13.30 12.71
N PRO A 32 -5.18 -12.60 11.61
CA PRO A 32 -4.98 -11.15 11.62
C PRO A 32 -6.11 -10.34 12.26
N LEU A 33 -7.36 -10.81 12.14
CA LEU A 33 -8.52 -10.14 12.73
C LEU A 33 -8.53 -10.17 14.25
N THR A 34 -7.94 -11.21 14.87
CA THR A 34 -7.84 -11.31 16.33
C THR A 34 -6.67 -10.50 16.86
N LEU A 35 -5.60 -10.34 16.08
CA LEU A 35 -4.44 -9.52 16.44
C LEU A 35 -4.68 -8.02 16.28
N PHE A 36 -5.50 -7.62 15.30
CA PHE A 36 -5.68 -6.22 14.93
C PHE A 36 -6.04 -5.28 16.10
N PRO A 37 -6.99 -5.61 17.00
CA PRO A 37 -7.32 -4.73 18.12
C PRO A 37 -6.12 -4.44 19.03
N THR A 38 -5.36 -5.48 19.40
CA THR A 38 -4.19 -5.36 20.28
C THR A 38 -3.07 -4.56 19.62
N GLU A 39 -2.81 -4.78 18.32
CA GLU A 39 -1.80 -4.01 17.60
C GLU A 39 -2.21 -2.54 17.38
N LEU A 40 -3.51 -2.27 17.22
CA LEU A 40 -4.04 -0.90 17.16
C LEU A 40 -3.89 -0.17 18.49
N GLU A 41 -4.13 -0.85 19.62
CA GLU A 41 -3.90 -0.30 20.95
C GLU A 41 -2.41 0.02 21.18
N ARG A 42 -1.50 -0.90 20.84
CA ARG A 42 -0.05 -0.64 20.92
C ARG A 42 0.39 0.56 20.09
N LEU A 43 -0.19 0.72 18.90
CA LEU A 43 0.07 1.87 18.05
C LEU A 43 -0.40 3.18 18.71
N MET A 44 -1.52 3.14 19.43
CA MET A 44 -2.03 4.28 20.18
C MET A 44 -1.22 4.60 21.44
N GLU A 45 -0.78 3.60 22.19
CA GLU A 45 0.11 3.82 23.34
C GLU A 45 1.38 4.56 22.94
N ARG A 46 1.96 4.22 21.78
CA ARG A 46 3.12 4.96 21.22
C ARG A 46 2.80 6.42 20.90
N ILE A 47 1.58 6.70 20.44
CA ILE A 47 1.13 8.07 20.20
C ILE A 47 0.98 8.82 21.52
N ASP A 48 0.36 8.20 22.54
CA ASP A 48 0.19 8.81 23.85
C ASP A 48 1.53 9.13 24.53
N GLN A 49 2.49 8.19 24.49
CA GLN A 49 3.83 8.38 25.03
C GLN A 49 4.55 9.58 24.39
N ARG A 50 4.31 9.82 23.11
CA ARG A 50 4.90 10.92 22.36
C ARG A 50 4.27 12.29 22.68
N VAL A 51 3.05 12.33 23.21
CA VAL A 51 2.36 13.60 23.56
C VAL A 51 3.20 14.42 24.53
N LEU A 52 3.75 13.78 25.57
CA LEU A 52 4.55 14.47 26.59
C LEU A 52 5.77 15.16 25.97
N GLU A 53 6.51 14.43 25.15
CA GLU A 53 7.70 14.94 24.46
C GLU A 53 7.37 16.09 23.51
N ARG A 54 6.24 15.98 22.78
CA ARG A 54 5.76 17.02 21.88
C ARG A 54 5.31 18.27 22.62
N LEU A 55 4.61 18.12 23.74
CA LEU A 55 4.14 19.24 24.57
C LEU A 55 5.30 20.04 25.15
N GLN A 56 6.39 19.39 25.54
CA GLN A 56 7.59 20.07 26.05
C GLN A 56 8.28 20.94 24.99
N ARG A 57 8.20 20.54 23.72
CA ARG A 57 8.82 21.27 22.59
C ARG A 57 7.87 22.25 21.90
N ALA A 58 6.58 22.21 22.22
CA ALA A 58 5.57 23.04 21.57
C ALA A 58 5.79 24.51 21.91
N ARG A 59 5.78 25.37 20.87
CA ARG A 59 6.18 26.78 21.00
C ARG A 59 5.05 27.71 21.38
N ASP A 60 3.83 27.40 20.93
CA ASP A 60 2.66 28.23 21.11
C ASP A 60 1.43 27.40 21.54
N ALA A 61 0.35 28.10 21.91
CA ALA A 61 -0.88 27.48 22.36
C ALA A 61 -1.55 26.64 21.27
N ARG A 62 -1.36 27.00 19.99
CA ARG A 62 -1.96 26.30 18.85
C ARG A 62 -1.31 24.93 18.65
N GLU A 63 0.03 24.86 18.69
CA GLU A 63 0.76 23.61 18.61
C GLU A 63 0.42 22.70 19.78
N ARG A 64 0.30 23.24 21.01
CA ARG A 64 -0.12 22.46 22.19
C ARG A 64 -1.52 21.89 22.02
N ALA A 65 -2.47 22.67 21.50
CA ALA A 65 -3.81 22.19 21.22
C ALA A 65 -3.83 21.09 20.15
N ALA A 66 -3.04 21.23 19.08
CA ALA A 66 -2.89 20.22 18.05
C ALA A 66 -2.28 18.92 18.59
N VAL A 67 -1.28 19.03 19.47
CA VAL A 67 -0.61 17.88 20.12
C VAL A 67 -1.58 17.11 21.03
N LEU A 68 -2.43 17.82 21.78
CA LEU A 68 -3.40 17.20 22.69
C LEU A 68 -4.62 16.62 21.97
N SER A 69 -5.08 17.25 20.89
CA SER A 69 -6.29 16.83 20.17
C SER A 69 -6.05 15.65 19.24
N PHE A 70 -4.85 15.50 18.67
CA PHE A 70 -4.58 14.45 17.69
C PHE A 70 -4.79 13.01 18.22
N PRO A 71 -4.28 12.62 19.40
CA PRO A 71 -4.55 11.30 19.96
C PRO A 71 -6.05 11.04 20.10
N GLN A 72 -6.81 12.03 20.60
CA GLN A 72 -8.26 11.92 20.78
C GLN A 72 -8.98 11.70 19.45
N GLN A 73 -8.62 12.46 18.41
CA GLN A 73 -9.16 12.28 17.06
C GLN A 73 -8.86 10.88 16.51
N LEU A 74 -7.67 10.35 16.77
CA LEU A 74 -7.32 9.00 16.36
C LEU A 74 -8.13 7.94 17.11
N ARG A 75 -8.41 8.13 18.41
CA ARG A 75 -9.28 7.23 19.19
C ARG A 75 -10.69 7.17 18.62
N LEU A 76 -11.24 8.31 18.21
CA LEU A 76 -12.58 8.38 17.59
C LEU A 76 -12.67 7.56 16.30
N LEU A 77 -11.55 7.32 15.62
CA LEU A 77 -11.50 6.50 14.41
C LEU A 77 -11.36 5.00 14.71
N GLN A 78 -10.94 4.59 15.93
CA GLN A 78 -10.69 3.16 16.23
C GLN A 78 -11.92 2.27 15.99
N PRO A 79 -13.14 2.61 16.48
CA PRO A 79 -14.28 1.72 16.31
C PRO A 79 -14.64 1.52 14.84
N ALA A 80 -14.58 2.58 14.03
CA ALA A 80 -14.83 2.51 12.60
C ALA A 80 -13.75 1.71 11.86
N LEU A 81 -12.47 1.84 12.26
CA LEU A 81 -11.39 1.03 11.70
C LEU A 81 -11.54 -0.46 12.05
N MET A 82 -11.92 -0.78 13.29
CA MET A 82 -12.18 -2.15 13.72
C MET A 82 -13.33 -2.77 12.94
N ASP A 83 -14.46 -2.06 12.84
CA ASP A 83 -15.62 -2.53 12.09
C ASP A 83 -15.30 -2.72 10.60
N PHE A 84 -14.57 -1.77 10.00
CA PHE A 84 -14.12 -1.88 8.62
C PHE A 84 -13.25 -3.11 8.39
N VAL A 85 -12.24 -3.34 9.25
CA VAL A 85 -11.34 -4.49 9.12
C VAL A 85 -12.09 -5.80 9.27
N GLN A 86 -12.98 -5.91 10.26
CA GLN A 86 -13.80 -7.10 10.47
C GLN A 86 -14.76 -7.35 9.28
N THR A 87 -15.41 -6.31 8.78
CA THR A 87 -16.37 -6.43 7.68
C THR A 87 -15.68 -6.76 6.35
N ALA A 88 -14.55 -6.12 6.05
CA ALA A 88 -13.85 -6.27 4.77
C ALA A 88 -13.05 -7.57 4.66
N PHE A 89 -12.47 -8.05 5.77
CA PHE A 89 -11.57 -9.22 5.78
C PHE A 89 -12.12 -10.42 6.58
N GLY A 90 -13.32 -10.29 7.14
CA GLY A 90 -14.05 -11.38 7.78
C GLY A 90 -14.34 -12.56 6.86
N ARG A 91 -14.86 -13.65 7.41
CA ARG A 91 -15.26 -14.83 6.63
C ARG A 91 -16.58 -14.56 5.91
N HIS A 92 -16.57 -14.59 4.58
CA HIS A 92 -17.79 -14.51 3.76
C HIS A 92 -18.10 -15.87 3.12
N GLY A 93 -19.37 -16.27 3.09
CA GLY A 93 -19.79 -17.59 2.59
C GLY A 93 -19.76 -17.77 1.07
N TYR A 94 -19.44 -16.74 0.29
CA TYR A 94 -19.65 -16.73 -1.17
C TYR A 94 -18.41 -16.34 -2.01
N ALA A 95 -17.27 -16.04 -1.40
CA ALA A 95 -16.03 -15.67 -2.10
C ALA A 95 -14.78 -16.14 -1.34
N GLY A 96 -13.64 -16.23 -2.04
CA GLY A 96 -12.35 -16.46 -1.38
C GLY A 96 -12.05 -15.32 -0.40
N GLN A 97 -11.71 -15.67 0.85
CA GLN A 97 -11.46 -14.70 1.90
C GLN A 97 -10.24 -13.82 1.53
N PRO A 98 -10.38 -12.48 1.46
CA PRO A 98 -9.24 -11.61 1.24
C PRO A 98 -8.31 -11.70 2.46
N TRP A 99 -7.01 -11.86 2.20
CA TRP A 99 -6.01 -11.96 3.26
C TRP A 99 -5.52 -10.57 3.67
N LEU A 100 -5.69 -10.21 4.94
CA LEU A 100 -5.20 -8.96 5.52
C LEU A 100 -3.70 -9.05 5.80
N ARG A 101 -2.88 -8.42 4.95
CA ARG A 101 -1.42 -8.36 5.13
C ARG A 101 -0.99 -7.34 6.21
N GLY A 102 -1.69 -6.21 6.35
CA GLY A 102 -1.33 -5.17 7.30
C GLY A 102 -2.21 -3.93 7.19
N VAL A 103 -2.09 -3.04 8.18
CA VAL A 103 -2.82 -1.77 8.25
C VAL A 103 -1.83 -0.65 8.52
N TYR A 104 -1.86 0.39 7.69
CA TYR A 104 -0.90 1.49 7.73
C TYR A 104 -1.58 2.84 7.60
N LEU A 105 -1.07 3.81 8.36
CA LEU A 105 -1.53 5.19 8.40
C LEU A 105 -0.47 6.07 7.73
N SER A 106 -0.85 6.78 6.68
CA SER A 106 0.04 7.72 5.99
C SER A 106 -0.69 9.03 5.69
N SER A 107 0.07 10.09 5.46
CA SER A 107 -0.46 11.37 4.99
C SER A 107 0.34 11.79 3.76
N GLY A 108 -0.33 11.80 2.62
CA GLY A 108 0.25 12.25 1.36
C GLY A 108 0.45 13.76 1.31
N THR A 109 1.10 14.22 0.25
CA THR A 109 1.30 15.65 -0.01
C THR A 109 -0.04 16.30 -0.31
N GLN A 110 -0.50 17.18 0.59
CA GLN A 110 -1.64 18.04 0.32
C GLN A 110 -1.20 19.10 -0.71
N GLN A 111 -1.42 18.85 -1.99
CA GLN A 111 -1.34 19.91 -2.97
C GLN A 111 -2.47 20.91 -2.66
N GLY A 112 -2.12 22.19 -2.54
CA GLY A 112 -2.95 23.27 -2.00
C GLY A 112 -4.37 23.33 -2.56
N HIS A 113 -5.27 23.90 -1.75
CA HIS A 113 -6.69 24.08 -2.05
C HIS A 113 -6.91 24.54 -3.50
N PRO A 114 -7.81 23.91 -4.27
CA PRO A 114 -8.11 24.31 -5.66
C PRO A 114 -8.44 25.80 -5.81
N ILE A 115 -9.01 26.40 -4.77
CA ILE A 115 -9.39 27.81 -4.73
C ILE A 115 -8.18 28.74 -4.84
N ASP A 116 -7.03 28.41 -4.23
CA ASP A 116 -5.84 29.26 -4.24
C ASP A 116 -5.23 29.38 -5.65
N ARG A 117 -5.38 28.34 -6.48
CA ARG A 117 -4.92 28.35 -7.88
C ARG A 117 -5.77 29.29 -8.73
N VAL A 118 -7.08 29.30 -8.50
CA VAL A 118 -8.03 30.17 -9.22
C VAL A 118 -7.84 31.62 -8.79
N ILE A 119 -7.75 31.89 -7.49
CA ILE A 119 -7.50 33.25 -6.97
C ILE A 119 -6.15 33.77 -7.47
N SER A 120 -5.10 32.93 -7.47
CA SER A 120 -3.78 33.31 -8.00
C SER A 120 -3.78 33.53 -9.53
N ALA A 121 -4.60 32.80 -10.28
CA ALA A 121 -4.75 33.00 -11.73
C ALA A 121 -5.56 34.27 -12.04
N VAL A 122 -6.63 34.54 -11.29
CA VAL A 122 -7.46 35.73 -11.41
C VAL A 122 -6.68 36.99 -10.99
N ALA A 123 -5.97 36.96 -9.86
CA ALA A 123 -5.13 38.08 -9.41
C ALA A 123 -4.06 38.48 -10.45
N ARG A 124 -3.48 37.49 -11.15
CA ARG A 124 -2.53 37.73 -12.25
C ARG A 124 -3.16 38.38 -13.47
N HIS A 125 -4.42 38.07 -13.81
CA HIS A 125 -5.11 38.69 -14.93
C HIS A 125 -5.65 40.08 -14.63
N PHE A 126 -6.01 40.37 -13.38
CA PHE A 126 -6.57 41.66 -12.98
C PHE A 126 -5.54 42.65 -12.41
N GLY A 127 -4.24 42.31 -12.40
CA GLY A 127 -3.19 43.23 -11.97
C GLY A 127 -3.27 43.65 -10.50
N VAL A 128 -4.07 42.93 -9.70
CA VAL A 128 -4.16 43.16 -8.26
C VAL A 128 -2.93 42.51 -7.64
N ALA A 129 -1.99 43.32 -7.16
CA ALA A 129 -0.90 42.81 -6.35
C ALA A 129 -1.50 41.99 -5.21
N ALA A 130 -1.15 40.71 -5.14
CA ALA A 130 -1.50 39.81 -4.05
C ALA A 130 -0.77 40.25 -2.76
N ALA A 131 -1.00 41.48 -2.31
CA ALA A 131 -0.51 42.02 -1.06
C ALA A 131 -1.37 41.40 0.05
N GLY A 132 -0.94 40.26 0.58
CA GLY A 132 -1.54 39.65 1.77
C GLY A 132 -1.65 38.14 1.77
N LEU A 133 -1.32 37.43 0.69
CA LEU A 133 -1.26 35.97 0.72
C LEU A 133 0.08 35.54 1.35
N PRO A 134 0.06 34.81 2.49
CA PRO A 134 1.30 34.32 3.10
C PRO A 134 2.05 33.44 2.08
N PRO A 135 3.39 33.47 2.05
CA PRO A 135 4.15 32.70 1.08
C PRO A 135 3.77 31.23 1.20
N VAL A 136 3.32 30.63 0.11
CA VAL A 136 3.12 29.19 -0.03
C VAL A 136 4.52 28.55 -0.06
N SER A 137 5.13 28.46 1.11
CA SER A 137 6.46 27.89 1.32
C SER A 137 6.39 26.86 2.42
N SER A 138 5.76 25.74 2.11
CA SER A 138 6.24 24.48 2.65
C SER A 138 6.31 23.49 1.49
N ALA A 139 7.52 23.01 1.21
CA ALA A 139 7.71 21.91 0.27
C ALA A 139 6.71 20.79 0.60
N PRO A 140 6.11 20.13 -0.39
CA PRO A 140 5.11 19.10 -0.15
C PRO A 140 5.68 18.03 0.79
N ARG A 141 5.13 17.92 2.00
CA ARG A 141 5.58 16.95 3.02
C ARG A 141 4.67 15.74 2.99
N SER A 142 5.24 14.57 2.67
CA SER A 142 4.61 13.28 2.90
C SER A 142 5.04 12.71 4.24
N TYR A 143 4.12 12.08 4.97
CA TYR A 143 4.37 11.34 6.19
C TYR A 143 4.04 9.87 6.00
N PHE A 144 4.99 9.02 6.38
CA PHE A 144 4.89 7.56 6.43
C PHE A 144 4.58 6.86 5.11
N LEU A 145 4.93 7.49 3.99
CA LEU A 145 4.70 6.97 2.65
C LEU A 145 5.96 6.36 1.99
N PRO A 146 7.16 6.98 2.07
CA PRO A 146 8.32 6.50 1.31
C PRO A 146 8.73 5.06 1.62
N ARG A 147 8.97 4.71 2.91
CA ARG A 147 9.32 3.33 3.27
C ARG A 147 8.13 2.38 3.23
N LEU A 148 6.92 2.87 3.46
CA LEU A 148 5.73 2.04 3.30
C LEU A 148 5.63 1.50 1.88
N LEU A 149 5.83 2.34 0.87
CA LEU A 149 5.79 1.91 -0.52
C LEU A 149 6.97 1.01 -0.86
N ASN A 150 8.20 1.44 -0.60
CA ASN A 150 9.39 0.70 -1.04
C ASN A 150 9.62 -0.59 -0.25
N ASP A 151 9.54 -0.52 1.08
CA ASP A 151 10.00 -1.60 1.97
C ASP A 151 8.88 -2.59 2.33
N VAL A 152 7.61 -2.20 2.11
CA VAL A 152 6.45 -3.06 2.41
C VAL A 152 5.67 -3.38 1.14
N VAL A 153 5.05 -2.38 0.50
CA VAL A 153 4.11 -2.63 -0.61
C VAL A 153 4.81 -3.20 -1.84
N PHE A 154 5.92 -2.60 -2.28
CA PHE A 154 6.65 -3.03 -3.47
C PHE A 154 7.54 -4.22 -3.21
N ALA A 155 8.17 -4.30 -2.03
CA ALA A 155 8.92 -5.48 -1.60
C ALA A 155 8.06 -6.75 -1.62
N GLU A 156 6.75 -6.62 -1.39
CA GLU A 156 5.79 -7.72 -1.31
C GLU A 156 4.89 -7.88 -2.55
N ALA A 157 5.21 -7.20 -3.66
CA ALA A 157 4.39 -7.23 -4.88
C ALA A 157 4.13 -8.65 -5.43
N GLY A 158 4.98 -9.63 -5.08
CA GLY A 158 4.81 -11.04 -5.45
C GLY A 158 3.71 -11.80 -4.69
N LEU A 159 3.23 -11.28 -3.55
CA LEU A 159 2.23 -11.94 -2.70
C LEU A 159 0.80 -11.87 -3.27
N ALA A 160 0.48 -10.82 -4.03
CA ALA A 160 -0.84 -10.63 -4.62
C ALA A 160 -1.09 -11.49 -5.88
N GLY A 161 -0.05 -12.10 -6.46
CA GLY A 161 -0.09 -12.61 -7.83
C GLY A 161 0.24 -14.08 -8.05
N SER A 162 0.68 -14.86 -7.06
CA SER A 162 1.10 -16.24 -7.33
C SER A 162 0.59 -17.25 -6.31
N GLN A 163 -0.29 -18.15 -6.76
CA GLN A 163 -0.29 -19.51 -6.24
C GLN A 163 0.96 -20.19 -6.83
N PRO A 164 2.05 -20.41 -6.06
CA PRO A 164 3.31 -20.94 -6.61
C PRO A 164 3.12 -22.26 -7.36
N GLY A 165 2.15 -23.10 -6.95
CA GLY A 165 1.81 -24.36 -7.61
C GLY A 165 1.10 -24.22 -8.97
N SER A 166 0.33 -23.16 -9.20
CA SER A 166 -0.43 -23.01 -10.46
C SER A 166 0.45 -22.56 -11.62
N ALA A 167 1.47 -21.73 -11.34
CA ALA A 167 2.43 -21.28 -12.33
C ALA A 167 3.32 -22.43 -12.83
N GLN A 168 3.81 -23.29 -11.93
CA GLN A 168 4.64 -24.43 -12.30
C GLN A 168 3.84 -25.49 -13.07
N ARG A 169 2.60 -25.78 -12.64
CA ARG A 169 1.70 -26.70 -13.36
C ARG A 169 1.35 -26.16 -14.76
N ARG A 170 1.11 -24.85 -14.90
CA ARG A 170 0.89 -24.22 -16.21
C ARG A 170 2.12 -24.30 -17.11
N ARG A 171 3.32 -24.08 -16.57
CA ARG A 171 4.58 -24.24 -17.32
C ARG A 171 4.81 -25.68 -17.77
N LEU A 172 4.57 -26.65 -16.90
CA LEU A 172 4.64 -28.09 -17.24
C LEU A 172 3.63 -28.47 -18.34
N LEU A 173 2.38 -27.99 -18.24
CA LEU A 173 1.35 -28.22 -19.25
C LEU A 173 1.72 -27.55 -20.58
N GLN A 174 2.27 -26.34 -20.55
CA GLN A 174 2.76 -25.66 -21.74
C GLN A 174 3.90 -26.43 -22.39
N LEU A 175 4.90 -26.86 -21.62
CA LEU A 175 6.00 -27.68 -22.11
C LEU A 175 5.51 -29.00 -22.71
N ALA A 176 4.54 -29.66 -22.07
CA ALA A 176 3.92 -30.88 -22.59
C ALA A 176 3.21 -30.61 -23.94
N CYS A 177 2.44 -29.52 -24.06
CA CYS A 177 1.83 -29.12 -25.32
C CYS A 177 2.88 -28.86 -26.42
N TRP A 178 3.96 -28.14 -26.10
CA TRP A 178 5.04 -27.89 -27.06
C TRP A 178 5.75 -29.19 -27.48
N ALA A 179 5.98 -30.11 -26.55
CA ALA A 179 6.59 -31.41 -26.84
C ALA A 179 5.69 -32.26 -27.77
N VAL A 180 4.39 -32.32 -27.51
CA VAL A 180 3.43 -33.03 -28.37
C VAL A 180 3.36 -32.40 -29.77
N LEU A 181 3.29 -31.06 -29.84
CA LEU A 181 3.22 -30.35 -31.12
C LEU A 181 4.47 -30.60 -31.98
N THR A 182 5.65 -30.51 -31.37
CA THR A 182 6.93 -30.74 -32.06
C THR A 182 7.08 -32.19 -32.51
N ALA A 183 6.76 -33.17 -31.65
CA ALA A 183 6.78 -34.59 -32.01
C ALA A 183 5.83 -34.91 -33.17
N THR A 184 4.60 -34.36 -33.14
CA THR A 184 3.61 -34.57 -34.21
C THR A 184 4.09 -33.97 -35.53
N THR A 185 4.65 -32.75 -35.49
CA THR A 185 5.17 -32.07 -36.69
C THR A 185 6.33 -32.84 -37.31
N LEU A 186 7.29 -33.31 -36.49
CA LEU A 186 8.41 -34.13 -36.96
C LEU A 186 7.95 -35.48 -37.52
N GLY A 187 6.95 -36.10 -36.91
CA GLY A 187 6.35 -37.34 -37.40
C GLY A 187 5.74 -37.19 -38.80
N VAL A 188 4.96 -36.13 -39.01
CA VAL A 188 4.36 -35.81 -40.32
C VAL A 188 5.44 -35.53 -41.37
N LEU A 189 6.44 -34.69 -41.04
CA LEU A 189 7.54 -34.39 -41.95
C LEU A 189 8.34 -35.63 -42.35
N SER A 190 8.62 -36.52 -41.39
CA SER A 190 9.32 -37.78 -41.65
C SER A 190 8.50 -38.71 -42.54
N GLY A 191 7.19 -38.79 -42.31
CA GLY A 191 6.26 -39.56 -43.14
C GLY A 191 6.17 -39.03 -44.57
N MET A 192 6.09 -37.70 -44.74
CA MET A 192 6.08 -37.05 -46.06
C MET A 192 7.40 -37.26 -46.80
N ALA A 193 8.55 -37.12 -46.12
CA ALA A 193 9.87 -37.36 -46.73
C ALA A 193 10.04 -38.82 -47.17
N GLY A 194 9.60 -39.78 -46.36
CA GLY A 194 9.61 -41.21 -46.71
C GLY A 194 8.69 -41.54 -47.89
N SER A 195 7.50 -40.92 -47.93
CA SER A 195 6.56 -41.05 -49.05
C SER A 195 7.15 -40.47 -50.34
N TYR A 196 7.71 -39.27 -50.28
CA TYR A 196 8.36 -38.62 -51.43
C TYR A 196 9.53 -39.44 -51.97
N ALA A 197 10.41 -39.95 -51.09
CA ALA A 197 11.54 -40.78 -51.48
C ALA A 197 11.13 -42.12 -52.13
N ARG A 198 9.97 -42.68 -51.75
CA ARG A 198 9.40 -43.87 -52.41
C ARG A 198 8.75 -43.53 -53.74
N ASN A 199 8.07 -42.39 -53.84
CA ASN A 199 7.36 -41.98 -55.04
C ASN A 199 8.32 -41.55 -56.17
N VAL A 200 9.52 -41.06 -55.85
CA VAL A 200 10.56 -40.69 -56.84
C VAL A 200 11.38 -41.90 -57.34
N ARG A 201 11.24 -43.08 -56.71
CA ARG A 201 11.92 -44.33 -57.11
C ARG A 201 11.10 -45.23 -58.04
N LEU A 202 9.87 -44.83 -58.37
CA LEU A 202 9.01 -45.46 -59.39
C LEU A 202 9.09 -44.63 -60.68
#